data_AF-A0A5B0DG16-F1
#
_entry.id   AF-A0A5B0DG16-F1
#
_cell.length_a   1.000
_cell.length_b   1.000
_cell.length_c   1.000
_cell.angle_alpha   90.00
_cell.angle_beta   90.00
_cell.angle_gamma   90.00
#
_symmetry.space_group_name_H-M   'P 1'
#
loop_
_entity.id
_entity.type
_entity.pdbx_description
1 polymer ?
#
loop_
_entity_poly.entity_id
_entity_poly.type
_entity_poly.pdbx_seq_one_letter_code
_entity_poly.pdbx_strand_id
1 'polypeptide(L)'
;MKIEFFGPPGCGKTYVKEKIVGISREEISQKANNRVLAKVKKLSKYSPISLYYSKKLRAMLFNEDLSAVFHDLTISDMLDSIVLVATSYKIGFSSHSILDEGLVHRIISLGVNYNLSTEKVIEIISFFQPILKNVDVIFISASINEILESIRLRNRKESKMDYFDEYKLEKFVKKYDMICHEVATYFDFREIRRQEIDDFIREKKLL
;
A
#
# COMPACT_ATOMS: atom_id res chain seq x y z
N MET A 1 15.48 -8.61 -6.53
CA MET A 1 15.23 -7.34 -5.80
C MET A 1 13.74 -7.14 -5.60
N LYS A 2 13.28 -6.86 -4.37
CA LYS A 2 11.88 -6.51 -4.08
C LYS A 2 11.80 -5.01 -3.80
N ILE A 3 10.93 -4.30 -4.50
CA ILE A 3 10.63 -2.89 -4.26
C ILE A 3 9.15 -2.79 -3.91
N GLU A 4 8.82 -1.99 -2.90
CA GLU A 4 7.45 -1.53 -2.73
C GLU A 4 7.37 -0.02 -2.57
N PHE A 5 6.31 0.55 -3.14
CA PHE A 5 5.99 1.96 -3.01
C PHE A 5 4.87 2.15 -2.00
N PHE A 6 4.97 3.22 -1.21
CA PHE A 6 3.88 3.76 -0.41
C PHE A 6 3.78 5.29 -0.57
N GLY A 7 2.73 5.88 -0.02
CA GLY A 7 2.37 7.28 -0.24
C GLY A 7 0.87 7.46 -0.52
N PRO A 8 0.32 8.68 -0.44
CA PRO A 8 -1.10 8.95 -0.65
C PRO A 8 -1.63 8.46 -2.02
N PRO A 9 -2.92 8.11 -2.15
CA PRO A 9 -3.53 7.94 -3.46
C PRO A 9 -3.30 9.18 -4.31
N GLY A 10 -2.97 9.02 -5.60
CA GLY A 10 -2.67 10.15 -6.49
C GLY A 10 -1.20 10.56 -6.60
N CYS A 11 -0.31 10.19 -5.66
CA CYS A 11 1.09 10.66 -5.66
C CYS A 11 2.00 10.09 -6.77
N GLY A 12 1.52 9.15 -7.59
CA GLY A 12 2.26 8.66 -8.77
C GLY A 12 2.83 7.25 -8.68
N LYS A 13 2.65 6.51 -7.57
CA LYS A 13 3.17 5.13 -7.37
C LYS A 13 2.98 4.19 -8.56
N THR A 14 1.76 4.12 -9.11
CA THR A 14 1.48 3.23 -10.26
C THR A 14 2.24 3.67 -11.52
N TYR A 15 2.38 4.99 -11.75
CA TYR A 15 3.17 5.49 -12.88
C TYR A 15 4.64 5.05 -12.75
N VAL A 16 5.23 5.18 -11.56
CA VAL A 16 6.61 4.73 -11.29
C VAL A 16 6.76 3.24 -11.61
N LYS A 17 5.88 2.40 -11.07
CA LYS A 17 5.89 0.95 -11.31
C LYS A 17 5.75 0.59 -12.78
N GLU A 18 4.77 1.16 -13.48
CA GLU A 18 4.54 0.91 -14.91
C GLU A 18 5.77 1.25 -15.74
N LYS A 19 6.40 2.39 -15.45
CA LYS A 19 7.59 2.82 -16.17
C LYS A 19 8.78 1.91 -15.91
N ILE A 20 9.00 1.44 -14.68
CA ILE A 20 10.11 0.53 -14.35
C ILE A 20 9.88 -0.87 -14.95
N VAL A 21 8.69 -1.44 -14.75
CA VAL A 21 8.37 -2.82 -15.19
C VAL A 21 8.16 -2.92 -16.70
N GLY A 22 7.81 -1.81 -17.37
CA GLY A 22 7.55 -1.79 -18.81
C GLY A 22 6.26 -2.51 -19.23
N ILE A 23 5.36 -2.76 -18.29
CA ILE A 23 4.06 -3.42 -18.52
C ILE A 23 2.96 -2.41 -18.26
N SER A 24 1.99 -2.34 -19.18
CA SER A 24 0.84 -1.44 -19.08
C SER A 24 -0.21 -1.95 -18.08
N ARG A 25 -1.06 -1.04 -17.60
CA ARG A 25 -2.18 -1.34 -16.68
C ARG A 25 -3.16 -2.37 -17.23
N GLU A 26 -3.41 -2.34 -18.54
CA GLU A 26 -4.34 -3.23 -19.22
C GLU A 26 -3.85 -4.69 -19.17
N GLU A 27 -2.55 -4.90 -19.40
CA GLU A 27 -1.91 -6.21 -19.30
C GLU A 27 -1.90 -6.76 -17.87
N ILE A 28 -1.77 -5.89 -16.85
CA ILE A 28 -1.86 -6.28 -15.44
C ILE A 28 -3.29 -6.73 -15.10
N SER A 29 -4.31 -5.99 -15.56
CA SER A 29 -5.73 -6.31 -15.32
C SER A 29 -6.12 -7.67 -15.89
N GLN A 30 -5.66 -7.98 -17.12
CA GLN A 30 -5.93 -9.27 -17.75
C GLN A 30 -5.32 -10.45 -16.97
N LYS A 31 -4.12 -10.30 -16.41
CA LYS A 31 -3.48 -11.32 -15.57
C LYS A 31 -4.19 -11.51 -14.22
N ALA A 32 -4.76 -10.45 -13.65
CA ALA A 32 -5.44 -10.50 -12.36
C ALA A 32 -6.75 -11.33 -12.40
N ASN A 33 -7.41 -11.40 -13.54
CA ASN A 33 -8.66 -12.16 -13.74
C ASN A 33 -8.47 -13.68 -13.92
N ASN A 34 -7.26 -14.20 -13.65
CA ASN A 34 -6.99 -15.63 -13.73
C ASN A 34 -7.64 -16.40 -12.56
N ARG A 35 -8.59 -17.29 -12.89
CA ARG A 35 -9.33 -18.13 -11.93
C ARG A 35 -8.43 -19.02 -11.07
N VAL A 36 -7.31 -19.52 -11.61
CA VAL A 36 -6.35 -20.35 -10.87
C VAL A 36 -5.65 -19.51 -9.83
N LEU A 37 -5.18 -18.32 -10.21
CA LEU A 37 -4.55 -17.38 -9.29
C LEU A 37 -5.49 -16.98 -8.15
N ALA A 38 -6.78 -16.74 -8.45
CA ALA A 38 -7.80 -16.44 -7.43
C ALA A 38 -7.98 -17.60 -6.42
N LYS A 39 -7.99 -18.86 -6.89
CA LYS A 39 -8.07 -20.04 -6.01
C LYS A 39 -6.82 -20.17 -5.13
N VAL A 40 -5.63 -19.99 -5.70
CA VAL A 40 -4.37 -20.05 -4.94
C VAL A 40 -4.34 -18.99 -3.85
N LYS A 41 -4.72 -17.74 -4.16
CA LYS A 41 -4.83 -16.65 -3.17
C LYS A 41 -5.83 -16.98 -2.05
N LYS A 42 -6.93 -17.66 -2.36
CA LYS A 42 -7.91 -18.08 -1.35
C LYS A 42 -7.34 -19.15 -0.43
N LEU A 43 -6.60 -20.12 -0.97
CA LEU A 43 -5.98 -21.19 -0.21
C LEU A 43 -4.81 -20.71 0.64
N SER A 44 -4.01 -19.74 0.15
CA SER A 44 -2.86 -19.22 0.89
C SER A 44 -3.24 -18.57 2.22
N LYS A 45 -4.49 -18.10 2.36
CA LYS A 45 -5.05 -17.56 3.61
C LYS A 45 -5.03 -18.58 4.77
N TYR A 46 -5.05 -19.88 4.46
CA TYR A 46 -5.08 -20.96 5.45
C TYR A 46 -3.69 -21.55 5.75
N SER A 47 -2.62 -20.99 5.16
CA SER A 47 -1.26 -21.42 5.51
C SER A 47 -0.94 -21.09 6.98
N PRO A 48 -0.09 -21.88 7.66
CA PRO A 48 0.28 -21.60 9.06
C PRO A 48 0.84 -20.19 9.29
N ILE A 49 1.62 -19.69 8.32
CA ILE A 49 2.19 -18.33 8.35
C ILE A 49 1.07 -17.28 8.26
N SER A 50 0.13 -17.46 7.32
CA SER A 50 -1.01 -16.56 7.16
C SER A 50 -1.88 -16.54 8.43
N LEU A 51 -2.20 -17.70 8.99
CA LEU A 51 -2.97 -17.80 10.23
C LEU A 51 -2.25 -17.13 11.41
N TYR A 52 -0.93 -17.31 11.51
CA TYR A 52 -0.12 -16.63 12.53
C TYR A 52 -0.21 -15.11 12.40
N TYR A 53 0.01 -14.55 11.20
CA TYR A 53 -0.07 -13.11 10.98
C TYR A 53 -1.49 -12.56 11.20
N SER A 54 -2.52 -13.27 10.73
CA SER A 54 -3.91 -12.89 10.96
C SER A 54 -4.24 -12.84 12.46
N LYS A 55 -3.84 -13.86 13.22
CA LYS A 55 -4.03 -13.90 14.68
C LYS A 55 -3.32 -12.74 15.38
N LYS A 56 -2.06 -12.46 15.01
CA LYS A 56 -1.28 -11.37 15.62
C LYS A 56 -1.87 -10.00 15.31
N LEU A 57 -2.23 -9.74 14.05
CA LEU A 57 -2.88 -8.50 13.65
C LEU A 57 -4.20 -8.27 14.38
N ARG A 58 -5.06 -9.29 14.45
CA ARG A 58 -6.34 -9.19 15.18
C ARG A 58 -6.12 -8.90 16.66
N ALA A 59 -5.09 -9.49 17.28
CA ALA A 59 -4.75 -9.21 18.67
C ALA A 59 -4.26 -7.76 18.88
N MET A 60 -3.45 -7.21 17.96
CA MET A 60 -2.97 -5.82 18.03
C MET A 60 -4.09 -4.79 17.88
N LEU A 61 -5.18 -5.17 17.22
CA LEU A 61 -6.35 -4.33 16.95
C LEU A 61 -7.51 -4.57 17.92
N PHE A 62 -7.39 -5.50 18.87
CA PHE A 62 -8.51 -5.98 19.68
C PHE A 62 -9.16 -4.87 20.53
N ASN A 63 -8.38 -3.89 20.99
CA ASN A 63 -8.85 -2.77 21.81
C ASN A 63 -9.06 -1.47 21.02
N GLU A 64 -8.90 -1.50 19.70
CA GLU A 64 -9.03 -0.30 18.87
C GLU A 64 -10.51 -0.04 18.53
N ASP A 65 -10.90 1.24 18.53
CA ASP A 65 -12.20 1.65 18.00
C ASP A 65 -12.16 1.73 16.48
N LEU A 66 -12.60 0.64 15.85
CA LEU A 66 -12.50 0.43 14.40
C LEU A 66 -13.74 0.98 13.69
N SER A 67 -13.85 2.30 13.64
CA SER A 67 -14.88 2.98 12.85
C SER A 67 -14.39 3.27 11.43
N ALA A 68 -15.13 2.76 10.43
CA ALA A 68 -14.80 3.02 9.03
C ALA A 68 -15.09 4.49 8.68
N VAL A 69 -14.05 5.24 8.30
CA VAL A 69 -14.15 6.69 8.02
C VAL A 69 -14.29 6.98 6.53
N PHE A 70 -13.54 6.26 5.69
CA PHE A 70 -13.39 6.58 4.28
C PHE A 70 -13.70 5.41 3.33
N HIS A 71 -13.63 4.14 3.76
CA HIS A 71 -13.77 2.99 2.86
C HIS A 71 -14.88 2.01 3.27
N ASP A 72 -15.49 1.36 2.28
CA ASP A 72 -16.46 0.26 2.45
C ASP A 72 -15.83 -1.12 2.55
N LEU A 73 -14.50 -1.22 2.42
CA LEU A 73 -13.85 -2.52 2.55
C LEU A 73 -13.98 -2.93 3.99
N THR A 74 -14.40 -4.17 4.22
CA THR A 74 -14.46 -4.66 5.58
C THR A 74 -13.06 -4.72 6.15
N ILE A 75 -12.95 -4.55 7.47
CA ILE A 75 -11.66 -4.68 8.14
C ILE A 75 -11.04 -6.05 7.84
N SER A 76 -11.88 -7.08 7.72
CA SER A 76 -11.42 -8.42 7.35
C SER A 76 -10.76 -8.46 5.98
N ASP A 77 -11.27 -7.72 4.99
CA ASP A 77 -10.66 -7.67 3.64
C ASP A 77 -9.32 -6.95 3.66
N MET A 78 -9.21 -5.86 4.42
CA MET A 78 -7.94 -5.13 4.58
C MET A 78 -6.90 -6.00 5.30
N LEU A 79 -7.30 -6.68 6.38
CA LEU A 79 -6.43 -7.60 7.11
C LEU A 79 -5.97 -8.76 6.24
N ASP A 80 -6.90 -9.39 5.50
CA ASP A 80 -6.57 -10.47 4.58
C ASP A 80 -5.59 -10.01 3.51
N SER A 81 -5.73 -8.77 3.03
CA SER A 81 -4.80 -8.19 2.08
C SER A 81 -3.40 -7.97 2.66
N ILE A 82 -3.29 -7.49 3.90
CA ILE A 82 -2.00 -7.31 4.60
C ILE A 82 -1.34 -8.67 4.80
N VAL A 83 -2.10 -9.63 5.35
CA VAL A 83 -1.63 -10.99 5.64
C VAL A 83 -1.15 -11.71 4.37
N LEU A 84 -1.86 -11.55 3.25
CA LEU A 84 -1.47 -12.16 1.98
C LEU A 84 -0.10 -11.65 1.51
N VAL A 85 0.14 -10.34 1.54
CA VAL A 85 1.42 -9.75 1.12
C VAL A 85 2.52 -10.15 2.10
N ALA A 86 2.29 -10.04 3.41
CA ALA A 86 3.26 -10.45 4.43
C ALA A 86 3.65 -11.94 4.30
N THR A 87 2.68 -12.80 4.04
CA THR A 87 2.92 -14.24 3.80
C THR A 87 3.78 -14.43 2.55
N SER A 88 3.48 -13.73 1.45
CA SER A 88 4.25 -13.81 0.21
C SER A 88 5.71 -13.39 0.40
N TYR A 89 5.96 -12.37 1.24
CA TYR A 89 7.31 -11.94 1.58
C TYR A 89 8.04 -12.98 2.43
N LYS A 90 7.37 -13.52 3.46
CA LYS A 90 7.94 -14.51 4.38
C LYS A 90 8.35 -15.80 3.67
N ILE A 91 7.55 -16.26 2.71
CA ILE A 91 7.84 -17.49 1.95
C ILE A 91 8.81 -17.26 0.78
N GLY A 92 9.21 -16.01 0.51
CA GLY A 92 10.10 -15.70 -0.60
C GLY A 92 9.46 -15.84 -1.98
N PHE A 93 8.14 -15.68 -2.10
CA PHE A 93 7.47 -15.76 -3.40
C PHE A 93 7.98 -14.64 -4.32
N SER A 94 8.51 -15.01 -5.50
CA SER A 94 9.25 -14.17 -6.44
C SER A 94 10.51 -13.48 -5.89
N SER A 95 11.66 -13.72 -6.53
CA SER A 95 12.92 -13.02 -6.22
C SER A 95 12.93 -11.57 -6.71
N HIS A 96 12.04 -11.24 -7.64
CA HIS A 96 11.90 -9.91 -8.25
C HIS A 96 10.44 -9.48 -8.29
N SER A 97 10.08 -8.46 -7.51
CA SER A 97 8.72 -7.92 -7.51
C SER A 97 8.72 -6.43 -7.21
N ILE A 98 7.92 -5.68 -7.97
CA ILE A 98 7.69 -4.25 -7.75
C ILE A 98 6.20 -4.05 -7.47
N LEU A 99 5.87 -3.57 -6.27
CA LEU A 99 4.49 -3.31 -5.85
C LEU A 99 4.27 -1.81 -5.70
N ASP A 100 3.22 -1.29 -6.34
CA ASP A 100 2.77 0.09 -6.19
C ASP A 100 1.98 0.32 -4.89
N GLU A 101 1.52 -0.77 -4.27
CA GLU A 101 0.90 -0.80 -2.94
C GLU A 101 1.33 -2.09 -2.21
N GLY A 102 2.49 -2.00 -1.56
CA GLY A 102 3.09 -3.08 -0.78
C GLY A 102 2.51 -3.24 0.62
N LEU A 103 3.27 -3.89 1.49
CA LEU A 103 2.85 -4.19 2.86
C LEU A 103 2.67 -2.91 3.69
N VAL A 104 3.66 -2.01 3.65
CA VAL A 104 3.63 -0.74 4.40
C VAL A 104 2.43 0.11 3.96
N HIS A 105 2.22 0.24 2.65
CA HIS A 105 1.07 1.00 2.12
C HIS A 105 -0.27 0.44 2.62
N ARG A 106 -0.44 -0.88 2.65
CA ARG A 106 -1.70 -1.52 3.10
C ARG A 106 -1.96 -1.31 4.59
N ILE A 107 -0.92 -1.32 5.41
CA ILE A 107 -1.04 -1.02 6.85
C ILE A 107 -1.39 0.45 7.07
N ILE A 108 -0.76 1.38 6.34
CA ILE A 108 -1.14 2.80 6.36
C ILE A 108 -2.61 2.97 5.91
N SER A 109 -3.01 2.28 4.86
CA SER A 109 -4.40 2.29 4.37
C SER A 109 -5.38 1.85 5.45
N LEU A 110 -5.06 0.78 6.19
CA LEU A 110 -5.86 0.35 7.32
C LEU A 110 -5.98 1.47 8.36
N GLY A 111 -4.85 2.09 8.73
CA GLY A 111 -4.85 3.18 9.72
C GLY A 111 -5.65 4.40 9.31
N VAL A 112 -5.56 4.82 8.05
CA VAL A 112 -6.35 5.95 7.53
C VAL A 112 -7.83 5.61 7.56
N ASN A 113 -8.21 4.45 7.01
CA ASN A 113 -9.61 4.08 6.81
C ASN A 113 -10.35 3.70 8.09
N TYR A 114 -9.65 3.18 9.10
CA TYR A 114 -10.21 2.75 10.40
C TYR A 114 -9.80 3.63 11.58
N ASN A 115 -9.32 4.84 11.27
CA ASN A 115 -8.96 5.84 12.27
C ASN A 115 -7.94 5.43 13.34
N LEU A 116 -7.01 4.53 12.99
CA LEU A 116 -5.92 4.17 13.89
C LEU A 116 -4.98 5.37 14.10
N SER A 117 -4.38 5.46 15.29
CA SER A 117 -3.31 6.41 15.56
C SER A 117 -2.05 6.06 14.76
N THR A 118 -1.18 7.05 14.51
CA THR A 118 0.07 6.77 13.79
C THR A 118 0.96 5.80 14.58
N GLU A 119 0.98 5.89 15.91
CA GLU A 119 1.71 4.97 16.78
C GLU A 119 1.26 3.53 16.56
N LYS A 120 -0.05 3.29 16.42
CA LYS A 120 -0.60 1.97 16.12
C LYS A 120 -0.17 1.48 14.74
N VAL A 121 -0.17 2.35 13.73
CA VAL A 121 0.32 2.03 12.38
C VAL A 121 1.80 1.64 12.44
N ILE A 122 2.62 2.39 13.15
CA ILE A 122 4.05 2.11 13.37
C ILE A 122 4.26 0.80 14.12
N GLU A 123 3.46 0.52 15.15
CA GLU A 123 3.50 -0.75 15.91
C GLU A 123 3.27 -1.95 14.97
N ILE A 124 2.25 -1.86 14.12
CA ILE A 124 1.91 -2.91 13.15
C ILE A 124 3.04 -3.09 12.11
N ILE A 125 3.60 -2.01 11.57
CA ILE A 125 4.73 -2.11 10.62
C ILE A 125 5.96 -2.72 11.32
N SER A 126 6.22 -2.33 12.57
CA SER A 126 7.34 -2.84 13.39
C SER A 126 7.26 -4.36 13.57
N PHE A 127 6.05 -4.91 13.77
CA PHE A 127 5.83 -6.36 13.80
C PHE A 127 6.28 -7.07 12.51
N PHE A 128 6.15 -6.42 11.35
CA PHE A 128 6.56 -6.97 10.06
C PHE A 128 7.98 -6.59 9.62
N GLN A 129 8.73 -5.78 10.38
CA GLN A 129 10.10 -5.43 10.01
C GLN A 129 11.00 -6.63 9.66
N PRO A 130 10.95 -7.78 10.36
CA PRO A 130 11.80 -8.91 10.02
C PRO A 130 11.64 -9.42 8.59
N ILE A 131 10.46 -9.26 7.98
CA ILE A 131 10.19 -9.67 6.59
C ILE A 131 10.42 -8.54 5.57
N LEU A 132 10.51 -7.29 6.03
CA LEU A 132 10.82 -6.12 5.20
C LEU A 132 12.32 -5.93 4.96
N LYS A 133 13.21 -6.61 5.72
CA LYS A 133 14.68 -6.48 5.59
C LYS A 133 15.23 -6.64 4.16
N ASN A 134 14.53 -7.39 3.30
CA ASN A 134 14.94 -7.65 1.92
C ASN A 134 14.02 -6.94 0.90
N VAL A 135 13.28 -5.93 1.33
CA VAL A 135 12.36 -5.13 0.51
C VAL A 135 12.82 -3.67 0.57
N ASP A 136 13.09 -3.09 -0.59
CA ASP A 136 13.37 -1.66 -0.78
C ASP A 136 12.02 -0.92 -0.68
N VAL A 137 11.71 -0.41 0.52
CA VAL A 137 10.47 0.30 0.81
C VAL A 137 10.68 1.79 0.53
N ILE A 138 9.92 2.33 -0.42
CA ILE A 138 10.12 3.67 -0.96
C ILE A 138 8.85 4.50 -0.77
N PHE A 139 9.01 5.67 -0.16
CA PHE A 139 7.96 6.67 -0.06
C PHE A 139 7.93 7.55 -1.31
N ILE A 140 6.81 7.57 -2.03
CA ILE A 140 6.58 8.53 -3.11
C ILE A 140 5.79 9.72 -2.55
N SER A 141 6.44 10.87 -2.43
CA SER A 141 5.86 12.10 -1.91
C SER A 141 5.48 13.08 -3.03
N ALA A 142 4.41 13.82 -2.79
CA ALA A 142 3.91 14.88 -3.66
C ALA A 142 3.13 15.87 -2.78
N SER A 143 3.05 17.14 -3.17
CA SER A 143 2.26 18.10 -2.41
C SER A 143 0.77 17.73 -2.45
N ILE A 144 0.03 18.11 -1.41
CA ILE A 144 -1.41 17.86 -1.31
C ILE A 144 -2.16 18.39 -2.55
N ASN A 145 -1.79 19.57 -3.04
CA ASN A 145 -2.41 20.17 -4.23
C ASN A 145 -2.19 19.30 -5.48
N GLU A 146 -0.96 18.85 -5.71
CA GLU A 146 -0.63 17.96 -6.82
C GLU A 146 -1.36 16.62 -6.73
N ILE A 147 -1.51 16.09 -5.50
CA ILE A 147 -2.25 14.85 -5.24
C ILE A 147 -3.73 15.03 -5.62
N LEU A 148 -4.37 16.09 -5.12
CA LEU A 148 -5.78 16.38 -5.38
C LEU A 148 -6.03 16.60 -6.88
N GLU A 149 -5.17 17.37 -7.54
CA GLU A 149 -5.24 17.57 -8.99
C GLU A 149 -5.11 16.24 -9.74
N SER A 150 -4.16 15.39 -9.34
CA SER A 150 -3.95 14.08 -9.97
C SER A 150 -5.14 13.14 -9.79
N ILE A 151 -5.84 13.22 -8.65
CA ILE A 151 -7.07 12.45 -8.42
C ILE A 151 -8.19 12.97 -9.34
N ARG A 152 -8.37 14.29 -9.44
CA ARG A 152 -9.38 14.93 -10.31
C ARG A 152 -9.18 14.57 -11.78
N LEU A 153 -7.95 14.67 -12.27
CA LEU A 153 -7.60 14.39 -13.66
C LEU A 153 -7.77 12.93 -14.05
N ARG A 154 -7.68 11.98 -13.10
CA ARG A 154 -7.86 10.56 -13.39
C ARG A 154 -9.29 10.21 -13.81
N ASN A 155 -10.29 10.97 -13.36
CA ASN A 155 -11.72 10.77 -13.65
C ASN A 155 -12.14 9.29 -13.65
N ARG A 156 -11.72 8.54 -12.62
CA ARG A 156 -12.10 7.14 -12.45
C ARG A 156 -13.39 7.08 -11.65
N LYS A 157 -14.23 6.09 -11.93
CA LYS A 157 -15.42 5.76 -11.14
C LYS A 157 -15.30 4.34 -10.60
N GLU A 158 -14.13 4.03 -10.06
CA GLU A 158 -13.73 2.67 -9.68
C GLU A 158 -13.78 2.45 -8.16
N SER A 159 -13.71 3.52 -7.38
CA SER A 159 -13.63 3.48 -5.92
C SER A 159 -14.55 4.52 -5.25
N LYS A 160 -14.88 4.33 -3.97
CA LYS A 160 -15.68 5.31 -3.22
C LYS A 160 -15.02 6.67 -3.04
N MET A 161 -13.68 6.70 -3.03
CA MET A 161 -12.90 7.94 -3.01
C MET A 161 -13.25 8.84 -4.20
N ASP A 162 -13.59 8.24 -5.35
CA ASP A 162 -13.99 8.97 -6.55
C ASP A 162 -15.33 9.71 -6.38
N TYR A 163 -16.10 9.38 -5.34
CA TYR A 163 -17.38 10.00 -4.99
C TYR A 163 -17.33 10.83 -3.71
N PHE A 164 -16.13 11.07 -3.15
CA PHE A 164 -15.99 12.00 -2.04
C PHE A 164 -16.30 13.42 -2.51
N ASP A 165 -16.99 14.19 -1.66
CA ASP A 165 -16.98 15.64 -1.80
C ASP A 165 -15.55 16.17 -1.56
N GLU A 166 -15.31 17.40 -2.01
CA GLU A 166 -13.98 18.01 -1.99
C GLU A 166 -13.39 18.10 -0.57
N TYR A 167 -14.23 18.41 0.42
CA TYR A 167 -13.82 18.51 1.81
C TYR A 167 -13.39 17.14 2.38
N LYS A 168 -14.18 16.10 2.12
CA LYS A 168 -13.86 14.73 2.54
C LYS A 168 -12.62 14.21 1.84
N LEU A 169 -12.44 14.51 0.55
CA LEU A 169 -11.25 14.14 -0.22
C LEU A 169 -9.99 14.83 0.34
N GLU A 170 -10.06 16.12 0.61
CA GLU A 170 -8.94 16.86 1.19
C GLU A 170 -8.57 16.31 2.58
N LYS A 171 -9.56 16.06 3.45
CA LYS A 171 -9.32 15.45 4.77
C LYS A 171 -8.68 14.07 4.65
N PHE A 172 -9.15 13.26 3.70
CA PHE A 172 -8.60 11.94 3.43
C PHE A 172 -7.13 12.02 2.99
N VAL A 173 -6.82 12.88 2.00
CA VAL A 173 -5.45 13.07 1.48
C VAL A 173 -4.51 13.59 2.57
N LYS A 174 -4.92 14.63 3.31
CA LYS A 174 -4.11 15.20 4.41
C LYS A 174 -3.77 14.16 5.46
N LYS A 175 -4.74 13.33 5.84
CA LYS A 175 -4.51 12.26 6.82
C LYS A 175 -3.54 11.20 6.29
N TYR A 176 -3.70 10.79 5.03
CA TYR A 176 -2.80 9.85 4.38
C TYR A 176 -1.37 10.38 4.32
N ASP A 177 -1.22 11.64 3.91
CA ASP A 177 0.05 12.33 3.76
C ASP A 177 0.81 12.44 5.08
N MET A 178 0.13 12.91 6.13
CA MET A 178 0.65 12.99 7.49
C MET A 178 1.18 11.63 7.98
N ILE A 179 0.37 10.57 7.90
CA ILE A 179 0.77 9.23 8.35
C ILE A 179 1.93 8.70 7.50
N CYS A 180 1.93 8.93 6.17
CA CYS A 180 3.04 8.53 5.31
C CYS A 180 4.36 9.21 5.71
N HIS A 181 4.35 10.51 5.95
CA HIS A 181 5.54 11.24 6.39
C HIS A 181 6.07 10.74 7.74
N GLU A 182 5.19 10.59 8.74
CA GLU A 182 5.57 10.08 10.06
C GLU A 182 6.16 8.66 10.00
N VAL A 183 5.54 7.76 9.21
CA VAL A 183 6.06 6.41 8.99
C VAL A 183 7.40 6.43 8.26
N ALA A 184 7.54 7.25 7.22
CA ALA A 184 8.79 7.37 6.47
C ALA A 184 9.94 7.85 7.37
N THR A 185 9.69 8.86 8.20
CA THR A 185 10.66 9.37 9.18
C THR A 185 11.01 8.34 10.24
N TYR A 186 10.01 7.64 10.83
CA TYR A 186 10.26 6.68 11.90
C TYR A 186 11.14 5.50 11.45
N PHE A 187 10.94 5.01 10.24
CA PHE A 187 11.66 3.85 9.70
C PHE A 187 12.86 4.22 8.80
N ASP A 188 13.13 5.51 8.62
CA ASP A 188 14.16 6.01 7.71
C ASP A 188 14.01 5.46 6.27
N PHE A 189 12.77 5.43 5.77
CA PHE A 189 12.49 4.97 4.41
C PHE A 189 12.90 6.04 3.38
N ARG A 190 13.48 5.61 2.24
CA ARG A 190 13.85 6.51 1.14
C ARG A 190 12.61 7.25 0.64
N GLU A 191 12.66 8.58 0.70
CA GLU A 191 11.68 9.45 0.07
C GLU A 191 12.11 9.80 -1.36
N ILE A 192 11.15 9.81 -2.27
CA ILE A 192 11.30 10.29 -3.64
C ILE A 192 10.17 11.26 -3.91
N ARG A 193 10.52 12.51 -4.18
CA ARG A 193 9.55 13.53 -4.54
C ARG A 193 9.12 13.35 -5.99
N ARG A 194 7.93 13.80 -6.32
CA ARG A 194 7.36 13.69 -7.67
C ARG A 194 8.30 14.16 -8.80
N GLN A 195 9.02 15.25 -8.57
CA GLN A 195 9.99 15.83 -9.51
C GLN A 195 11.26 14.99 -9.72
N GLU A 196 11.56 14.07 -8.80
CA GLU A 196 12.71 13.15 -8.85
C GLU A 196 12.34 11.78 -9.45
N ILE A 197 11.06 11.56 -9.75
CA ILE A 197 10.55 10.26 -10.23
C ILE A 197 11.25 9.82 -11.52
N ASP A 198 11.41 10.72 -12.49
CA ASP A 198 11.99 10.35 -13.79
C ASP A 198 13.48 9.99 -13.66
N ASP A 199 14.21 10.66 -12.77
CA ASP A 199 15.60 10.33 -12.43
C ASP A 199 15.69 8.94 -11.79
N PHE A 200 14.82 8.67 -10.80
CA PHE A 200 14.74 7.37 -10.16
C PHE A 200 14.38 6.24 -11.13
N ILE A 201 13.44 6.47 -12.06
CA ILE A 201 13.08 5.49 -13.08
C ILE A 201 14.30 5.18 -13.96
N ARG A 202 15.08 6.19 -14.34
CA ARG A 202 16.32 6.00 -15.12
C ARG A 202 17.36 5.19 -14.34
N GLU A 203 17.58 5.50 -13.06
CA GLU A 203 18.46 4.75 -12.15
C GLU A 203 18.07 3.26 -12.11
N LYS A 204 16.79 2.95 -11.91
CA LYS A 204 16.32 1.57 -11.72
C LYS A 204 16.19 0.75 -13.01
N LYS A 205 16.09 1.39 -14.19
CA LYS A 205 16.09 0.70 -15.49
C LYS A 205 17.47 0.23 -15.96
N LEU A 206 18.52 0.82 -15.39
CA LEU A 206 19.91 0.50 -15.73
C LEU A 206 20.49 -0.65 -14.87
N LEU A 207 19.69 -1.19 -13.94
CA LEU A 207 19.99 -2.36 -13.09
C LEU A 207 19.33 -3.62 -13.65
#